data_AF-A0A936RDC4-F1
#
_entry.id   AF-A0A936RDC4-F1
#
_cell.length_a   1.000
_cell.length_b   1.000
_cell.length_c   1.000
_cell.angle_alpha   90.00
_cell.angle_beta   90.00
_cell.angle_gamma   90.00
#
_symmetry.space_group_name_H-M   'P 1'
#
loop_
_entity.id
_entity.type
_entity.pdbx_description
1 polymer ?
#
loop_
_entity_poly.entity_id
_entity_poly.type
_entity_poly.pdbx_seq_one_letter_code
_entity_poly.pdbx_strand_id
1 'polypeptide(L)'
;MNQNQPVSTKDLQPEGLKDPGMAALLEDVNTDWETVKKKFKTDPAQFEGLLFKIHYKRKKTLTPAYRSGVLNFLAAGYLSTNDVRYFNELLWFYTENNADRPLVDACMEQFNSNLDNKGYHLLSGRLKQYPADISGYDLSVADQTGDTPLRVCLIGFPPFFGRIMKRLKMEGYHVEQYFLPYHPNRHIHRLLKFRLPVKLISLLAGNFYAYRTLDLDHKDAAIGHLLREGHFDIGFHKLNLIIRENIFSAFRIGLINDHWGYLPLLRGKSTIAWSLLLNIPLIPTLHFINKGIDSGPIVGYYPFNYSKAGSIDAVRNMTRKKMPERAIASIKHAGSKNFMPKENTPGAGVTFYEMHPWLCKHIDSRLLKK
;
A
#
# COMPACT_ATOMS: atom_id res chain seq x y z
N MET A 1 -33.11 14.77 4.33
CA MET A 1 -32.23 15.73 3.63
C MET A 1 -31.08 16.08 4.54
N ASN A 2 -29.89 15.55 4.26
CA ASN A 2 -28.63 16.19 4.60
C ASN A 2 -27.68 15.81 3.46
N GLN A 3 -27.24 16.82 2.73
CA GLN A 3 -26.68 16.66 1.40
C GLN A 3 -25.30 16.00 1.43
N ASN A 4 -25.13 15.05 0.51
CA ASN A 4 -23.88 14.41 0.14
C ASN A 4 -22.77 15.46 -0.10
N GLN A 5 -21.80 15.53 0.81
CA GLN A 5 -20.49 16.06 0.45
C GLN A 5 -19.60 14.92 -0.07
N PRO A 6 -18.95 15.08 -1.23
CA PRO A 6 -17.95 14.12 -1.69
C PRO A 6 -16.77 14.13 -0.71
N VAL A 7 -16.49 12.97 -0.11
CA VAL A 7 -15.27 12.73 0.67
C VAL A 7 -14.06 13.18 -0.17
N SER A 8 -13.39 14.22 0.32
CA SER A 8 -12.30 14.94 -0.33
C SER A 8 -10.99 14.20 -0.08
N THR A 9 -9.94 14.46 -0.86
CA THR A 9 -8.57 14.02 -0.53
C THR A 9 -8.08 14.54 0.84
N LYS A 10 -8.82 15.47 1.45
CA LYS A 10 -8.66 15.87 2.86
C LYS A 10 -8.95 14.73 3.86
N ASP A 11 -9.80 13.76 3.51
CA ASP A 11 -10.24 12.71 4.43
C ASP A 11 -9.30 11.48 4.48
N LEU A 12 -8.25 11.48 3.65
CA LEU A 12 -7.17 10.48 3.63
C LEU A 12 -5.84 11.08 4.13
N GLN A 13 -5.87 12.28 4.69
CA GLN A 13 -4.68 12.87 5.27
C GLN A 13 -4.27 12.05 6.51
N PRO A 14 -2.98 11.76 6.69
CA PRO A 14 -2.49 11.41 8.03
C PRO A 14 -3.06 12.43 9.01
N GLU A 15 -3.65 11.99 10.12
CA GLU A 15 -4.28 12.88 11.09
C GLU A 15 -3.26 13.94 11.54
N GLY A 16 -3.65 15.21 11.38
CA GLY A 16 -2.83 16.37 11.68
C GLY A 16 -2.07 16.89 10.46
N LEU A 17 -2.60 17.95 9.83
CA LEU A 17 -1.88 19.09 9.21
C LEU A 17 -2.83 19.86 8.28
N LYS A 18 -3.71 20.69 8.86
CA LYS A 18 -4.29 21.83 8.14
C LYS A 18 -3.20 22.91 8.07
N ASP A 19 -2.55 23.07 6.92
CA ASP A 19 -1.65 24.21 6.73
C ASP A 19 -1.79 24.84 5.33
N PRO A 20 -2.46 26.01 5.22
CA PRO A 20 -2.56 26.78 3.99
C PRO A 20 -1.26 27.50 3.56
N GLY A 21 -0.18 27.50 4.38
CA GLY A 21 1.12 28.10 4.00
C GLY A 21 1.96 27.29 2.99
N MET A 22 1.57 26.04 2.70
CA MET A 22 2.42 25.07 2.00
C MET A 22 2.47 25.22 0.46
N ALA A 23 1.49 25.88 -0.15
CA ALA A 23 1.57 26.23 -1.58
C ALA A 23 2.48 27.43 -1.79
N ALA A 24 2.40 28.41 -0.88
CA ALA A 24 3.28 29.57 -0.86
C ALA A 24 4.75 29.16 -0.75
N LEU A 25 5.10 28.21 0.12
CA LEU A 25 6.49 27.70 0.26
C LEU A 25 7.12 27.19 -1.04
N LEU A 26 6.32 26.66 -1.96
CA LEU A 26 6.83 26.07 -3.21
C LEU A 26 6.71 27.02 -4.40
N GLU A 27 5.90 28.08 -4.29
CA GLU A 27 5.66 29.09 -5.33
C GLU A 27 6.44 30.38 -5.08
N ASP A 28 6.82 30.66 -3.82
CA ASP A 28 7.53 31.86 -3.43
C ASP A 28 9.02 31.79 -3.75
N VAL A 29 9.46 32.69 -4.62
CA VAL A 29 10.86 32.86 -5.04
C VAL A 29 11.76 33.26 -3.87
N ASN A 30 11.20 33.88 -2.82
CA ASN A 30 11.92 34.31 -1.63
C ASN A 30 11.90 33.26 -0.50
N THR A 31 11.55 32.01 -0.79
CA THR A 31 11.56 30.94 0.20
C THR A 31 12.94 30.78 0.83
N ASP A 32 13.01 30.95 2.16
CA ASP A 32 14.22 30.72 2.94
C ASP A 32 14.50 29.22 3.10
N TRP A 33 15.26 28.69 2.13
CA TRP A 33 15.67 27.29 2.11
C TRP A 33 16.56 26.88 3.29
N GLU A 34 17.29 27.81 3.93
CA GLU A 34 18.11 27.49 5.10
C GLU A 34 17.23 27.20 6.33
N THR A 35 16.17 27.99 6.52
CA THR A 35 15.17 27.71 7.55
C THR A 35 14.45 26.38 7.28
N VAL A 36 14.14 26.05 6.03
CA VAL A 36 13.53 24.76 5.65
C VAL A 36 14.47 23.59 5.97
N LYS A 37 15.75 23.68 5.57
CA LYS A 37 16.77 22.66 5.89
C LYS A 37 16.94 22.48 7.40
N LYS A 38 16.95 23.57 8.18
CA LYS A 38 17.01 23.51 9.65
C LYS A 38 15.80 22.76 10.20
N LYS A 39 14.59 23.05 9.71
CA LYS A 39 13.37 22.33 10.12
C LYS A 39 13.44 20.84 9.79
N PHE A 40 13.94 20.45 8.62
CA PHE A 40 14.13 19.04 8.28
C PHE A 40 15.02 18.31 9.29
N LYS A 41 16.06 18.97 9.81
CA LYS A 41 16.95 18.38 10.82
C LYS A 41 16.30 18.26 12.20
N THR A 42 15.45 19.22 12.57
CA THR A 42 14.85 19.26 13.91
C THR A 42 13.52 18.52 14.04
N ASP A 43 12.66 18.62 13.02
CA ASP A 43 11.32 18.04 13.02
C ASP A 43 10.85 17.69 11.58
N PRO A 44 11.40 16.61 10.98
CA PRO A 44 11.05 16.20 9.63
C PRO A 44 9.59 15.73 9.48
N ALA A 45 8.92 15.40 10.59
CA ALA A 45 7.55 14.88 10.55
C ALA A 45 6.53 15.93 10.08
N GLN A 46 6.82 17.23 10.29
CA GLN A 46 5.98 18.33 9.80
C GLN A 46 5.79 18.32 8.27
N PHE A 47 6.74 17.73 7.55
CA PHE A 47 6.74 17.72 6.08
C PHE A 47 6.06 16.49 5.45
N GLU A 48 5.60 15.51 6.24
CA GLU A 48 4.90 14.32 5.72
C GLU A 48 3.68 14.68 4.87
N GLY A 49 2.86 15.62 5.35
CA GLY A 49 1.69 16.08 4.64
C GLY A 49 2.01 16.78 3.31
N LEU A 50 3.17 17.44 3.21
CA LEU A 50 3.62 18.08 1.98
C LEU A 50 4.19 17.08 0.98
N LEU A 51 5.03 16.15 1.44
CA LEU A 51 5.55 15.07 0.60
C LEU A 51 4.39 14.26 -0.01
N PHE A 52 3.35 13.97 0.78
CA PHE A 52 2.12 13.33 0.30
C PHE A 52 1.44 14.15 -0.80
N LYS A 53 1.26 15.47 -0.62
CA LYS A 53 0.65 16.34 -1.63
C LYS A 53 1.47 16.40 -2.91
N ILE A 54 2.80 16.44 -2.82
CA ILE A 54 3.72 16.47 -3.96
C ILE A 54 3.57 15.19 -4.81
N HIS A 55 3.45 14.03 -4.18
CA HIS A 55 3.25 12.76 -4.88
C HIS A 55 2.07 12.79 -5.88
N TYR A 56 0.94 13.40 -5.51
CA TYR A 56 -0.23 13.51 -6.38
C TYR A 56 -0.11 14.58 -7.48
N LYS A 57 1.01 15.32 -7.54
CA LYS A 57 1.29 16.32 -8.58
C LYS A 57 2.19 15.80 -9.71
N ARG A 58 2.72 14.57 -9.65
CA ARG A 58 3.63 14.00 -10.68
C ARG A 58 3.16 14.13 -12.12
N LYS A 59 1.85 14.02 -12.37
CA LYS A 59 1.24 14.08 -13.72
C LYS A 59 0.66 15.45 -14.08
N LYS A 60 0.80 16.45 -13.20
CA LYS A 60 0.28 17.80 -13.46
C LYS A 60 1.36 18.63 -14.14
N THR A 61 0.95 19.46 -15.08
CA THR A 61 1.81 20.52 -15.62
C THR A 61 2.05 21.55 -14.52
N LEU A 62 3.32 21.84 -14.24
CA LEU A 62 3.76 22.80 -13.23
C LEU A 62 4.49 23.95 -13.91
N THR A 63 4.35 25.16 -13.39
CA THR A 63 5.17 26.30 -13.82
C THR A 63 6.65 26.04 -13.50
N PRO A 64 7.62 26.60 -14.25
CA PRO A 64 9.04 26.44 -13.95
C PRO A 64 9.43 26.80 -12.52
N ALA A 65 8.94 27.93 -11.99
CA ALA A 65 9.20 28.37 -10.62
C ALA A 65 8.73 27.32 -9.59
N TYR A 66 7.47 26.90 -9.69
CA TYR A 66 6.92 25.86 -8.82
C TYR A 66 7.69 24.52 -8.89
N ARG A 67 8.11 24.12 -10.09
CA ARG A 67 8.90 22.90 -10.28
C ARG A 67 10.26 23.00 -9.60
N SER A 68 10.96 24.12 -9.75
CA SER A 68 12.23 24.35 -9.06
C SER A 68 12.04 24.39 -7.54
N GLY A 69 10.96 25.01 -7.04
CA GLY A 69 10.59 24.95 -5.62
C GLY A 69 10.37 23.52 -5.11
N VAL A 70 9.66 22.68 -5.87
CA VAL A 70 9.49 21.26 -5.55
C VAL A 70 10.83 20.52 -5.51
N LEU A 71 11.71 20.73 -6.50
CA LEU A 71 13.01 20.07 -6.54
C LEU A 71 13.91 20.50 -5.37
N ASN A 72 13.95 21.79 -5.04
CA ASN A 72 14.67 22.32 -3.87
C ASN A 72 14.16 21.72 -2.56
N PHE A 73 12.84 21.63 -2.39
CA PHE A 73 12.24 21.02 -1.21
C PHE A 73 12.60 19.53 -1.07
N LEU A 74 12.49 18.77 -2.18
CA LEU A 74 12.79 17.34 -2.16
C LEU A 74 14.27 17.08 -1.94
N ALA A 75 15.16 17.87 -2.56
CA ALA A 75 16.59 17.79 -2.32
C ALA A 75 16.95 18.16 -0.89
N ALA A 76 16.41 19.27 -0.35
CA ALA A 76 16.63 19.67 1.04
C ALA A 76 16.19 18.57 2.01
N GLY A 77 15.03 17.96 1.78
CA GLY A 77 14.54 16.85 2.58
C GLY A 77 15.47 15.64 2.55
N TYR A 78 15.90 15.24 1.35
CA TYR A 78 16.78 14.08 1.21
C TYR A 78 18.17 14.32 1.80
N LEU A 79 18.84 15.41 1.40
CA LEU A 79 20.19 15.76 1.86
C LEU A 79 20.26 16.01 3.37
N SER A 80 19.15 16.41 4.00
CA SER A 80 19.10 16.66 5.45
C SER A 80 18.78 15.42 6.30
N THR A 81 18.13 14.40 5.73
CA THR A 81 17.53 13.31 6.52
C THR A 81 17.91 11.91 6.07
N ASN A 82 18.50 11.75 4.88
CA ASN A 82 18.66 10.48 4.18
C ASN A 82 17.34 9.71 3.97
N ASP A 83 16.19 10.40 4.03
CA ASP A 83 14.91 9.77 3.74
C ASP A 83 14.72 9.65 2.23
N VAL A 84 15.01 8.46 1.71
CA VAL A 84 14.97 8.13 0.29
C VAL A 84 13.60 8.35 -0.38
N ARG A 85 12.52 8.56 0.39
CA ARG A 85 11.22 8.93 -0.18
C ARG A 85 11.28 10.29 -0.88
N TYR A 86 12.05 11.23 -0.35
CA TYR A 86 12.26 12.53 -0.98
C TYR A 86 13.06 12.41 -2.28
N PHE A 87 14.14 11.61 -2.26
CA PHE A 87 14.91 11.32 -3.47
C PHE A 87 14.06 10.62 -4.54
N ASN A 88 13.21 9.67 -4.14
CA ASN A 88 12.29 9.01 -5.03
C ASN A 88 11.34 9.99 -5.73
N GLU A 89 10.70 10.90 -4.99
CA GLU A 89 9.88 11.93 -5.62
C GLU A 89 10.72 12.86 -6.51
N LEU A 90 11.94 13.23 -6.09
CA LEU A 90 12.82 14.09 -6.88
C LEU A 90 13.08 13.50 -8.27
N LEU A 91 13.31 12.20 -8.37
CA LEU A 91 13.48 11.51 -9.64
C LEU A 91 12.25 11.61 -10.55
N TRP A 92 11.02 11.60 -9.99
CA TRP A 92 9.80 11.80 -10.78
C TRP A 92 9.64 13.23 -11.30
N PHE A 93 10.18 14.22 -10.58
CA PHE A 93 10.11 15.63 -10.95
C PHE A 93 11.33 16.12 -11.71
N TYR A 94 12.40 15.35 -11.83
CA TYR A 94 13.60 15.76 -12.56
C TYR A 94 13.47 15.50 -14.07
N THR A 95 14.12 16.33 -14.87
CA THR A 95 14.30 16.19 -16.32
C THR A 95 15.70 16.66 -16.67
N GLU A 96 16.43 15.90 -17.48
CA GLU A 96 17.88 16.08 -17.73
C GLU A 96 18.29 17.47 -18.25
N ASN A 97 17.36 18.20 -18.87
CA ASN A 97 17.62 19.52 -19.47
C ASN A 97 17.28 20.71 -18.54
N ASN A 98 17.25 20.50 -17.22
CA ASN A 98 16.84 21.53 -16.26
C ASN A 98 18.03 22.19 -15.54
N ALA A 99 17.89 23.46 -15.15
CA ALA A 99 18.90 24.23 -14.42
C ALA A 99 19.23 23.63 -13.04
N ASP A 100 18.34 22.79 -12.50
CA ASP A 100 18.48 22.12 -11.21
C ASP A 100 19.45 20.91 -11.24
N ARG A 101 20.18 20.67 -12.34
CA ARG A 101 21.12 19.54 -12.47
C ARG A 101 22.13 19.42 -11.31
N PRO A 102 22.82 20.51 -10.88
CA PRO A 102 23.76 20.41 -9.75
C PRO A 102 23.11 19.90 -8.45
N LEU A 103 21.85 20.28 -8.21
CA LEU A 103 21.08 19.85 -7.04
C LEU A 103 20.76 18.35 -7.10
N VAL A 104 20.40 17.86 -8.28
CA VAL A 104 20.11 16.44 -8.50
C VAL A 104 21.38 15.61 -8.43
N ASP A 105 22.49 16.10 -8.97
CA ASP A 105 23.80 15.45 -8.89
C ASP A 105 24.23 15.28 -7.42
N ALA A 106 24.05 16.33 -6.59
CA ALA A 106 24.29 16.22 -5.14
C ALA A 106 23.41 15.16 -4.46
N CYS A 107 22.14 15.03 -4.87
CA CYS A 107 21.27 13.97 -4.35
C CYS A 107 21.71 12.57 -4.83
N MET A 108 22.17 12.44 -6.07
CA MET A 108 22.71 11.17 -6.57
C MET A 108 23.98 10.76 -5.81
N GLU A 109 24.89 11.71 -5.54
CA GLU A 109 26.07 11.49 -4.70
C GLU A 109 25.67 11.06 -3.28
N GLN A 110 24.72 11.76 -2.67
CA GLN A 110 24.20 11.40 -1.34
C GLN A 110 23.62 9.98 -1.34
N PHE A 111 22.85 9.60 -2.37
CA PHE A 111 22.33 8.23 -2.52
C PHE A 111 23.44 7.19 -2.54
N ASN A 112 24.46 7.38 -3.39
CA ASN A 112 25.57 6.45 -3.47
C ASN A 112 26.38 6.36 -2.17
N SER A 113 26.58 7.50 -1.49
CA SER A 113 27.30 7.55 -0.22
C SER A 113 26.55 6.89 0.94
N ASN A 114 25.22 6.80 0.83
CA ASN A 114 24.34 6.23 1.85
C ASN A 114 23.91 4.78 1.53
N LEU A 115 24.63 4.12 0.63
CA LEU A 115 24.53 2.68 0.43
C LEU A 115 25.47 1.93 1.38
N ASP A 116 25.05 0.77 1.86
CA ASP A 116 25.95 -0.17 2.53
C ASP A 116 26.84 -0.93 1.53
N ASN A 117 27.73 -1.77 2.04
CA ASN A 117 28.65 -2.57 1.22
C ASN A 117 27.95 -3.57 0.27
N LYS A 118 26.67 -3.88 0.51
CA LYS A 118 25.84 -4.75 -0.33
C LYS A 118 24.94 -3.96 -1.28
N GLY A 119 24.98 -2.62 -1.22
CA GLY A 119 24.19 -1.73 -2.06
C GLY A 119 22.81 -1.40 -1.52
N TYR A 120 22.47 -1.79 -0.29
CA TYR A 120 21.22 -1.40 0.36
C TYR A 120 21.31 0.05 0.81
N HIS A 121 20.24 0.81 0.63
CA HIS A 121 20.18 2.17 1.14
C HIS A 121 19.93 2.14 2.64
N LEU A 122 20.77 2.84 3.41
CA LEU A 122 20.65 2.89 4.87
C LEU A 122 19.31 3.53 5.29
N LEU A 123 18.70 2.99 6.35
CA LEU A 123 17.49 3.55 6.93
C LEU A 123 17.72 4.97 7.45
N SER A 124 16.72 5.83 7.26
CA SER A 124 16.71 7.16 7.90
C SER A 124 16.65 7.02 9.42
N GLY A 125 17.09 8.05 10.14
CA GLY A 125 17.12 8.05 11.61
C GLY A 125 15.77 7.70 12.24
N ARG A 126 14.67 8.16 11.64
CA ARG A 126 13.30 7.85 12.07
C ARG A 126 12.95 6.38 11.96
N LEU A 127 13.29 5.72 10.84
CA LEU A 127 12.96 4.30 10.63
C LEU A 127 13.86 3.37 11.44
N LYS A 128 15.10 3.78 11.73
CA LYS A 128 16.03 3.00 12.58
C LYS A 128 15.49 2.76 14.00
N GLN A 129 14.59 3.61 14.48
CA GLN A 129 14.00 3.50 15.82
C GLN A 129 12.97 2.37 15.95
N TYR A 130 12.51 1.82 14.82
CA TYR A 130 11.45 0.81 14.78
C TYR A 130 11.94 -0.45 14.06
N PRO A 131 12.74 -1.31 14.73
CA PRO A 131 13.16 -2.57 14.14
C PRO A 131 11.96 -3.45 13.81
N ALA A 132 12.11 -4.32 12.81
CA ALA A 132 11.07 -5.27 12.47
C ALA A 132 10.88 -6.29 13.61
N ASP A 133 9.81 -6.12 14.37
CA ASP A 133 9.35 -7.03 15.39
C ASP A 133 8.28 -7.98 14.82
N ILE A 134 8.70 -9.21 14.54
CA ILE A 134 7.87 -10.29 14.00
C ILE A 134 7.26 -11.17 15.09
N SER A 135 7.27 -10.75 16.36
CA SER A 135 6.64 -11.47 17.48
C SER A 135 5.11 -11.68 17.33
N GLY A 136 4.48 -11.06 16.32
CA GLY A 136 3.09 -11.34 16.01
C GLY A 136 2.88 -12.75 15.47
N TYR A 137 1.61 -13.12 15.26
CA TYR A 137 1.24 -14.45 14.85
C TYR A 137 1.75 -14.79 13.44
N ASP A 138 2.57 -15.84 13.34
CA ASP A 138 3.08 -16.38 12.07
C ASP A 138 2.00 -17.25 11.41
N LEU A 139 1.34 -16.68 10.40
CA LEU A 139 0.29 -17.32 9.62
C LEU A 139 0.82 -18.43 8.68
N SER A 140 2.13 -18.59 8.52
CA SER A 140 2.73 -19.63 7.68
C SER A 140 2.81 -20.99 8.36
N VAL A 141 2.79 -21.01 9.70
CA VAL A 141 2.85 -22.22 10.53
C VAL A 141 1.53 -22.53 11.24
N ALA A 142 0.53 -21.67 11.11
CA ALA A 142 -0.75 -21.79 11.79
C ALA A 142 -1.48 -23.11 11.46
N ASP A 143 -1.91 -23.83 12.50
CA ASP A 143 -2.81 -24.97 12.32
C ASP A 143 -4.14 -24.47 11.74
N GLN A 144 -4.61 -25.19 10.73
CA GLN A 144 -5.60 -24.70 9.79
C GLN A 144 -7.04 -25.00 10.22
N THR A 145 -7.29 -25.39 11.47
CA THR A 145 -8.62 -25.69 11.96
C THR A 145 -9.15 -24.49 12.75
N GLY A 146 -10.13 -23.77 12.18
CA GLY A 146 -10.87 -22.76 12.94
C GLY A 146 -11.91 -23.43 13.84
N ASP A 147 -12.13 -22.86 15.03
CA ASP A 147 -13.06 -23.42 16.03
C ASP A 147 -14.51 -23.49 15.54
N THR A 148 -14.92 -22.60 14.64
CA THR A 148 -16.29 -22.54 14.11
C THR A 148 -16.30 -21.96 12.69
N PRO A 149 -16.97 -22.61 11.72
CA PRO A 149 -17.04 -22.10 10.36
C PRO A 149 -17.74 -20.74 10.28
N LEU A 150 -17.05 -19.76 9.68
CA LEU A 150 -17.54 -18.39 9.50
C LEU A 150 -18.35 -18.23 8.20
N ARG A 151 -19.17 -17.17 8.16
CA ARG A 151 -19.72 -16.58 6.94
C ARG A 151 -18.70 -15.61 6.33
N VAL A 152 -18.06 -16.04 5.25
CA VAL A 152 -16.95 -15.34 4.61
C VAL A 152 -17.42 -14.68 3.30
N CYS A 153 -17.03 -13.43 3.09
CA CYS A 153 -17.19 -12.74 1.82
C CYS A 153 -15.84 -12.42 1.17
N LEU A 154 -15.67 -12.87 -0.06
CA LEU A 154 -14.53 -12.52 -0.90
C LEU A 154 -14.94 -11.42 -1.88
N ILE A 155 -14.41 -10.20 -1.73
CA ILE A 155 -14.83 -9.05 -2.53
C ILE A 155 -13.70 -8.55 -3.43
N GLY A 156 -13.94 -8.47 -4.75
CA GLY A 156 -12.94 -8.04 -5.71
C GLY A 156 -12.97 -8.86 -6.99
N PHE A 157 -11.83 -8.98 -7.66
CA PHE A 157 -11.76 -9.67 -8.96
C PHE A 157 -11.86 -11.20 -8.80
N PRO A 158 -12.95 -11.86 -9.29
CA PRO A 158 -13.23 -13.27 -9.00
C PRO A 158 -12.14 -14.28 -9.37
N PRO A 159 -11.34 -14.12 -10.45
CA PRO A 159 -10.27 -15.06 -10.78
C PRO A 159 -9.26 -15.33 -9.65
N PHE A 160 -9.16 -14.45 -8.65
CA PHE A 160 -8.27 -14.66 -7.50
C PHE A 160 -8.82 -15.61 -6.43
N PHE A 161 -10.11 -15.90 -6.43
CA PHE A 161 -10.78 -16.51 -5.28
C PHE A 161 -10.99 -18.02 -5.37
N GLY A 162 -10.78 -18.65 -6.53
CA GLY A 162 -11.11 -20.07 -6.74
C GLY A 162 -10.50 -21.03 -5.71
N ARG A 163 -9.20 -20.88 -5.42
CA ARG A 163 -8.51 -21.72 -4.41
C ARG A 163 -8.99 -21.46 -2.99
N ILE A 164 -9.28 -20.19 -2.65
CA ILE A 164 -9.77 -19.78 -1.32
C ILE A 164 -11.17 -20.36 -1.10
N MET A 165 -12.06 -20.16 -2.07
CA MET A 165 -13.42 -20.72 -2.11
C MET A 165 -13.40 -22.24 -1.89
N LYS A 166 -12.60 -22.95 -2.69
CA LYS A 166 -12.51 -24.42 -2.61
C LYS A 166 -12.12 -24.87 -1.20
N ARG A 167 -11.03 -24.32 -0.65
CA ARG A 167 -10.50 -24.77 0.63
C ARG A 167 -11.45 -24.46 1.79
N LEU A 168 -11.95 -23.24 1.89
CA LEU A 168 -12.85 -22.84 2.98
C LEU A 168 -14.18 -23.59 2.92
N LYS A 169 -14.76 -23.80 1.72
CA LYS A 169 -15.99 -24.60 1.60
C LYS A 169 -15.81 -26.07 1.99
N MET A 170 -14.67 -26.68 1.64
CA MET A 170 -14.34 -28.05 2.08
C MET A 170 -14.25 -28.18 3.61
N GLU A 171 -13.93 -27.10 4.30
CA GLU A 171 -13.84 -27.04 5.77
C GLU A 171 -15.13 -26.52 6.42
N GLY A 172 -16.24 -26.48 5.67
CA GLY A 172 -17.56 -26.14 6.21
C GLY A 172 -17.89 -24.65 6.29
N TYR A 173 -17.01 -23.75 5.84
CA TYR A 173 -17.29 -22.31 5.85
C TYR A 173 -18.36 -21.94 4.82
N HIS A 174 -19.20 -20.98 5.17
CA HIS A 174 -20.16 -20.39 4.24
C HIS A 174 -19.48 -19.26 3.46
N VAL A 175 -19.07 -19.53 2.22
CA VAL A 175 -18.29 -18.57 1.42
C VAL A 175 -19.07 -18.07 0.20
N GLU A 176 -19.19 -16.75 0.11
CA GLU A 176 -19.70 -16.03 -1.06
C GLU A 176 -18.64 -15.12 -1.66
N GLN A 177 -18.79 -14.79 -2.96
CA GLN A 177 -17.91 -13.85 -3.64
C GLN A 177 -18.69 -12.75 -4.37
N TYR A 178 -18.21 -11.52 -4.22
CA TYR A 178 -18.79 -10.30 -4.77
C TYR A 178 -17.78 -9.62 -5.69
N PHE A 179 -18.22 -9.30 -6.90
CA PHE A 179 -17.42 -8.61 -7.90
C PHE A 179 -17.87 -7.16 -8.04
N LEU A 180 -16.99 -6.22 -7.72
CA LEU A 180 -17.19 -4.79 -7.97
C LEU A 180 -16.36 -4.39 -9.21
N PRO A 181 -16.97 -4.20 -10.40
CA PRO A 181 -16.27 -3.91 -11.63
C PRO A 181 -15.69 -2.49 -11.61
N TYR A 182 -14.40 -2.36 -11.31
CA TYR A 182 -13.71 -1.08 -11.30
C TYR A 182 -12.27 -1.21 -11.82
N HIS A 183 -11.86 -0.24 -12.64
CA HIS A 183 -10.47 -0.05 -13.00
C HIS A 183 -10.20 1.42 -13.34
N PRO A 184 -9.05 2.01 -12.94
CA PRO A 184 -8.73 3.40 -13.28
C PRO A 184 -8.64 3.65 -14.80
N ASN A 185 -8.13 2.68 -15.55
CA ASN A 185 -8.13 2.72 -17.03
C ASN A 185 -9.56 2.48 -17.57
N ARG A 186 -10.08 3.44 -18.35
CA ARG A 186 -11.43 3.43 -18.94
C ARG A 186 -11.71 2.22 -19.83
N HIS A 187 -10.73 1.77 -20.61
CA HIS A 187 -10.90 0.62 -21.51
C HIS A 187 -11.06 -0.68 -20.71
N ILE A 188 -10.21 -0.87 -19.70
CA ILE A 188 -10.30 -2.03 -18.80
C ILE A 188 -11.60 -1.96 -17.99
N HIS A 189 -12.00 -0.77 -17.51
CA HIS A 189 -13.26 -0.61 -16.79
C HIS A 189 -14.47 -1.04 -17.64
N ARG A 190 -14.51 -0.62 -18.92
CA ARG A 190 -15.56 -1.05 -19.85
C ARG A 190 -15.54 -2.55 -20.06
N LEU A 191 -14.36 -3.16 -20.19
CA LEU A 191 -14.19 -4.60 -20.31
C LEU A 191 -14.74 -5.35 -19.08
N LEU A 192 -14.45 -4.86 -17.87
CA LEU A 192 -14.89 -5.46 -16.60
C LEU A 192 -16.41 -5.42 -16.40
N LYS A 193 -17.11 -4.47 -17.02
CA LYS A 193 -18.58 -4.41 -16.99
C LYS A 193 -19.23 -5.51 -17.83
N PHE A 194 -18.52 -6.06 -18.82
CA PHE A 194 -19.02 -7.22 -19.55
C PHE A 194 -18.85 -8.49 -18.72
N ARG A 195 -19.94 -9.24 -18.52
CA ARG A 195 -19.95 -10.44 -17.66
C ARG A 195 -19.17 -11.61 -18.27
N LEU A 196 -19.22 -11.77 -19.59
CA LEU A 196 -18.68 -12.94 -20.30
C LEU A 196 -17.15 -13.06 -20.19
N PRO A 197 -16.34 -12.00 -20.43
CA PRO A 197 -14.89 -12.07 -20.26
C PRO A 197 -14.46 -12.43 -18.84
N VAL A 198 -15.08 -11.82 -17.83
CA VAL A 198 -14.75 -12.09 -16.42
C VAL A 198 -15.08 -13.54 -16.04
N LYS A 199 -16.21 -14.08 -16.53
CA LYS A 199 -16.58 -15.48 -16.31
C LYS A 199 -15.57 -16.43 -16.95
N LEU A 200 -15.17 -16.19 -18.20
CA LEU A 200 -14.18 -17.00 -18.90
C LEU A 200 -12.82 -16.99 -18.18
N ILE A 201 -12.31 -15.80 -17.81
CA ILE A 201 -11.05 -15.67 -17.07
C ILE A 201 -11.14 -16.36 -15.71
N SER A 202 -12.30 -16.30 -15.05
CA SER A 202 -12.52 -16.99 -13.77
C SER A 202 -12.39 -18.51 -13.93
N LEU A 203 -12.99 -19.08 -14.97
CA LEU A 203 -12.87 -20.51 -15.28
C LEU A 203 -11.42 -20.90 -15.57
N LEU A 204 -10.71 -20.13 -16.42
CA LEU A 204 -9.29 -20.38 -16.73
C LEU A 204 -8.38 -20.27 -15.51
N ALA A 205 -8.72 -19.39 -14.55
CA ALA A 205 -8.00 -19.26 -13.29
C ALA A 205 -8.38 -20.33 -12.25
N GLY A 206 -9.28 -21.26 -12.59
CA GLY A 206 -9.74 -22.34 -11.70
C GLY A 206 -10.79 -21.90 -10.68
N ASN A 207 -11.50 -20.78 -10.91
CA ASN A 207 -12.66 -20.37 -10.14
C ASN A 207 -13.96 -20.78 -10.86
N PHE A 208 -14.51 -21.91 -10.44
CA PHE A 208 -15.76 -22.47 -10.94
C PHE A 208 -16.99 -22.07 -10.12
N TYR A 209 -16.83 -21.21 -9.11
CA TYR A 209 -17.91 -20.81 -8.22
C TYR A 209 -18.67 -19.58 -8.75
N ALA A 210 -19.96 -19.48 -8.42
CA ALA A 210 -20.78 -18.32 -8.74
C ALA A 210 -20.32 -17.07 -7.95
N TYR A 211 -20.41 -15.89 -8.57
CA TYR A 211 -20.18 -14.59 -7.93
C TYR A 211 -21.33 -13.62 -8.23
N ARG A 212 -21.61 -12.72 -7.28
CA ARG A 212 -22.58 -11.63 -7.45
C ARG A 212 -21.85 -10.40 -7.97
N THR A 213 -22.34 -9.79 -9.04
CA THR A 213 -21.78 -8.53 -9.54
C THR A 213 -22.50 -7.35 -8.89
N LEU A 214 -21.74 -6.45 -8.28
CA LEU A 214 -22.22 -5.18 -7.75
C LEU A 214 -22.08 -4.11 -8.84
N ASP A 215 -23.07 -4.01 -9.74
CA ASP A 215 -23.06 -3.05 -10.86
C ASP A 215 -23.48 -1.65 -10.39
N LEU A 216 -22.69 -1.11 -9.45
CA LEU A 216 -22.87 0.21 -8.87
C LEU A 216 -21.58 1.02 -9.08
N ASP A 217 -21.68 2.35 -8.97
CA ASP A 217 -20.47 3.14 -8.86
C ASP A 217 -19.70 2.73 -7.59
N HIS A 218 -18.39 2.58 -7.68
CA HIS A 218 -17.54 2.19 -6.55
C HIS A 218 -17.61 3.12 -5.33
N LYS A 219 -18.17 4.32 -5.47
CA LYS A 219 -18.40 5.28 -4.38
C LYS A 219 -19.82 5.21 -3.81
N ASP A 220 -20.69 4.40 -4.40
CA ASP A 220 -22.08 4.28 -3.99
C ASP A 220 -22.19 3.68 -2.59
N ALA A 221 -22.95 4.36 -1.73
CA ALA A 221 -23.22 3.90 -0.37
C ALA A 221 -23.99 2.57 -0.34
N ALA A 222 -24.83 2.32 -1.36
CA ALA A 222 -25.67 1.12 -1.52
C ALA A 222 -24.85 -0.18 -1.51
N ILE A 223 -23.58 -0.15 -1.93
CA ILE A 223 -22.67 -1.30 -1.85
C ILE A 223 -22.62 -1.85 -0.42
N GLY A 224 -22.53 -0.97 0.58
CA GLY A 224 -22.48 -1.38 1.98
C GLY A 224 -23.77 -2.04 2.45
N HIS A 225 -24.92 -1.58 1.95
CA HIS A 225 -26.22 -2.19 2.28
C HIS A 225 -26.33 -3.61 1.74
N LEU A 226 -25.98 -3.82 0.46
CA LEU A 226 -25.98 -5.13 -0.17
C LEU A 226 -25.03 -6.13 0.51
N LEU A 227 -23.87 -5.65 0.99
CA LEU A 227 -22.94 -6.52 1.74
C LEU A 227 -23.49 -6.91 3.12
N ARG A 228 -24.22 -6.01 3.79
CA ARG A 228 -24.83 -6.30 5.10
C ARG A 228 -25.94 -7.34 5.04
N GLU A 229 -26.69 -7.42 3.94
CA GLU A 229 -27.72 -8.46 3.71
C GLU A 229 -27.14 -9.88 3.73
N GLY A 230 -25.85 -10.03 3.40
CA GLY A 230 -25.18 -11.33 3.45
C GLY A 230 -24.85 -11.82 4.87
N HIS A 231 -24.99 -10.96 5.88
CA HIS A 231 -24.65 -11.25 7.29
C HIS A 231 -23.27 -11.91 7.42
N PHE A 232 -22.26 -11.31 6.79
CA PHE A 232 -20.91 -11.86 6.78
C PHE A 232 -20.18 -11.56 8.08
N ASP A 233 -19.50 -12.57 8.60
CA ASP A 233 -18.61 -12.43 9.74
C ASP A 233 -17.35 -11.68 9.35
N ILE A 234 -16.73 -12.07 8.22
CA ILE A 234 -15.43 -11.56 7.81
C ILE A 234 -15.32 -11.41 6.30
N GLY A 235 -14.58 -10.39 5.88
CA GLY A 235 -14.28 -10.15 4.48
C GLY A 235 -12.79 -10.32 4.15
N PHE A 236 -12.49 -10.66 2.90
CA PHE A 236 -11.14 -10.54 2.32
C PHE A 236 -11.24 -9.87 0.95
N HIS A 237 -10.39 -8.88 0.65
CA HIS A 237 -10.51 -8.13 -0.60
C HIS A 237 -9.36 -8.32 -1.60
N LYS A 238 -9.73 -8.20 -2.88
CA LYS A 238 -8.84 -7.90 -4.02
C LYS A 238 -9.45 -6.81 -4.91
N LEU A 239 -9.78 -5.70 -4.25
CA LEU A 239 -10.25 -4.46 -4.86
C LEU A 239 -9.08 -3.58 -5.29
N ASN A 240 -9.17 -2.96 -6.47
CA ASN A 240 -8.15 -2.03 -7.00
C ASN A 240 -8.60 -0.57 -6.89
N LEU A 241 -9.07 -0.18 -5.70
CA LEU A 241 -9.63 1.15 -5.40
C LEU A 241 -9.48 1.49 -3.92
N ILE A 242 -9.71 2.76 -3.57
CA ILE A 242 -9.82 3.19 -2.18
C ILE A 242 -11.13 2.66 -1.60
N ILE A 243 -11.03 1.77 -0.62
CA ILE A 243 -12.18 1.09 -0.02
C ILE A 243 -12.79 2.01 1.04
N ARG A 244 -14.06 2.36 0.83
CA ARG A 244 -14.79 3.26 1.72
C ARG A 244 -15.31 2.54 2.96
N GLU A 245 -15.57 3.32 4.00
CA GLU A 245 -16.08 2.84 5.28
C GLU A 245 -17.34 2.00 5.15
N ASN A 246 -18.30 2.42 4.32
CA ASN A 246 -19.53 1.65 4.09
C ASN A 246 -19.28 0.22 3.59
N ILE A 247 -18.13 -0.06 2.96
CA ILE A 247 -17.74 -1.40 2.51
C ILE A 247 -17.07 -2.17 3.64
N PHE A 248 -16.00 -1.64 4.24
CA PHE A 248 -15.24 -2.40 5.24
C PHE A 248 -15.98 -2.54 6.58
N SER A 249 -16.91 -1.64 6.90
CA SER A 249 -17.76 -1.72 8.10
C SER A 249 -18.96 -2.67 7.93
N ALA A 250 -19.10 -3.32 6.76
CA ALA A 250 -20.20 -4.26 6.51
C ALA A 250 -19.97 -5.66 7.09
N PHE A 251 -18.75 -5.94 7.61
CA PHE A 251 -18.35 -7.24 8.13
C PHE A 251 -18.21 -7.18 9.65
N ARG A 252 -18.74 -8.17 10.37
CA ARG A 252 -18.77 -8.19 11.85
C ARG A 252 -17.38 -8.12 12.50
N ILE A 253 -16.42 -8.88 11.97
CA ILE A 253 -15.03 -8.96 12.44
C ILE A 253 -14.16 -7.92 11.71
N GLY A 254 -14.41 -7.72 10.42
CA GLY A 254 -13.73 -6.72 9.60
C GLY A 254 -13.40 -7.21 8.19
N LEU A 255 -12.77 -6.34 7.40
CA LEU A 255 -12.29 -6.62 6.05
C LEU A 255 -10.76 -6.72 6.03
N ILE A 256 -10.23 -7.88 5.67
CA ILE A 256 -8.79 -8.15 5.63
C ILE A 256 -8.18 -7.66 4.30
N ASN A 257 -7.11 -6.88 4.41
CA ASN A 257 -6.18 -6.57 3.34
C ASN A 257 -4.94 -7.49 3.39
N ASP A 258 -4.42 -7.82 2.22
CA ASP A 258 -3.16 -8.57 2.03
C ASP A 258 -2.08 -7.64 1.52
N HIS A 259 -1.40 -7.00 2.48
CA HIS A 259 -0.33 -6.04 2.26
C HIS A 259 1.01 -6.75 2.08
N TRP A 260 1.78 -6.38 1.05
CA TRP A 260 3.01 -7.10 0.67
C TRP A 260 4.27 -6.43 1.22
N GLY A 261 4.23 -6.05 2.49
CA GLY A 261 5.33 -5.44 3.22
C GLY A 261 5.13 -5.59 4.72
N TYR A 262 6.22 -5.39 5.46
CA TYR A 262 6.18 -5.47 6.91
C TYR A 262 5.51 -4.21 7.50
N LEU A 263 4.37 -4.39 8.16
CA LEU A 263 3.72 -3.35 8.98
C LEU A 263 4.15 -3.49 10.45
N PRO A 264 4.27 -2.36 11.17
CA PRO A 264 3.84 -0.99 10.80
C PRO A 264 4.80 -0.24 9.86
N LEU A 265 6.05 -0.69 9.74
CA LEU A 265 7.16 0.11 9.19
C LEU A 265 6.94 0.63 7.77
N LEU A 266 6.40 -0.20 6.87
CA LEU A 266 6.21 0.10 5.45
C LEU A 266 4.72 0.16 5.08
N ARG A 267 4.13 1.35 5.09
CA ARG A 267 2.74 1.58 4.60
C ARG A 267 2.74 2.04 3.14
N GLY A 268 1.62 1.87 2.45
CA GLY A 268 1.40 2.45 1.12
C GLY A 268 1.84 1.53 -0.02
N LYS A 269 2.59 2.07 -0.99
CA LYS A 269 2.84 1.43 -2.28
C LYS A 269 4.27 0.94 -2.45
N SER A 270 4.47 0.06 -3.44
CA SER A 270 5.78 -0.50 -3.82
C SER A 270 6.55 -1.13 -2.65
N THR A 271 5.85 -1.65 -1.64
CA THR A 271 6.47 -2.13 -0.39
C THR A 271 7.45 -3.27 -0.59
N ILE A 272 7.26 -4.10 -1.63
CA ILE A 272 8.26 -5.11 -2.03
C ILE A 272 9.59 -4.43 -2.37
N ALA A 273 9.55 -3.43 -3.24
CA ALA A 273 10.75 -2.73 -3.70
C ALA A 273 11.38 -1.92 -2.56
N TRP A 274 10.57 -1.27 -1.71
CA TRP A 274 11.08 -0.57 -0.53
C TRP A 274 11.73 -1.50 0.49
N SER A 275 11.14 -2.68 0.73
CA SER A 275 11.74 -3.69 1.61
C SER A 275 13.13 -4.09 1.09
N LEU A 276 13.23 -4.36 -0.21
CA LEU A 276 14.46 -4.74 -0.86
C LEU A 276 15.50 -3.60 -0.85
N LEU A 277 15.12 -2.36 -1.14
CA LEU A 277 16.06 -1.24 -1.15
C LEU A 277 16.61 -0.93 0.24
N LEU A 278 15.75 -0.98 1.25
CA LEU A 278 16.06 -0.56 2.63
C LEU A 278 16.54 -1.71 3.54
N ASN A 279 16.71 -2.90 2.97
CA ASN A 279 17.01 -4.13 3.71
C ASN A 279 16.04 -4.39 4.88
N ILE A 280 14.76 -4.05 4.70
CA ILE A 280 13.70 -4.38 5.63
C ILE A 280 13.18 -5.78 5.28
N PRO A 281 12.93 -6.66 6.27
CA PRO A 281 12.38 -7.99 6.00
C PRO A 281 11.10 -7.91 5.16
N LEU A 282 11.11 -8.60 4.01
CA LEU A 282 9.94 -8.69 3.15
C LEU A 282 8.96 -9.73 3.70
N ILE A 283 8.04 -9.28 4.53
CA ILE A 283 7.05 -10.12 5.19
C ILE A 283 5.66 -9.56 4.89
N PRO A 284 4.84 -10.24 4.06
CA PRO A 284 3.45 -9.90 3.88
C PRO A 284 2.71 -9.83 5.22
N THR A 285 1.95 -8.76 5.40
CA THR A 285 1.16 -8.52 6.62
C THR A 285 -0.32 -8.51 6.27
N LEU A 286 -1.09 -9.30 7.01
CA LEU A 286 -2.54 -9.35 6.90
C LEU A 286 -3.07 -8.43 7.99
N HIS A 287 -3.91 -7.46 7.62
CA HIS A 287 -4.44 -6.49 8.57
C HIS A 287 -5.88 -6.12 8.22
N PHE A 288 -6.65 -5.66 9.20
CA PHE A 288 -7.96 -5.11 8.93
C PHE A 288 -7.86 -3.72 8.30
N ILE A 289 -8.79 -3.40 7.41
CA ILE A 289 -8.89 -2.06 6.84
C ILE A 289 -9.55 -1.12 7.85
N ASN A 290 -9.02 0.09 7.93
CA ASN A 290 -9.63 1.23 8.58
C ASN A 290 -9.59 2.46 7.65
N LYS A 291 -9.86 3.65 8.18
CA LYS A 291 -9.86 4.91 7.40
C LYS A 291 -8.46 5.32 6.90
N GLY A 292 -7.40 4.91 7.61
CA GLY A 292 -6.04 5.28 7.28
C GLY A 292 -5.38 4.34 6.26
N ILE A 293 -4.21 4.74 5.75
CA ILE A 293 -3.42 3.98 4.77
C ILE A 293 -2.66 2.87 5.50
N ASP A 294 -3.05 1.62 5.29
CA ASP A 294 -2.41 0.43 5.87
C ASP A 294 -2.13 0.56 7.38
N SER A 295 -3.09 1.17 8.09
CA SER A 295 -2.96 1.54 9.51
C SER A 295 -3.88 0.75 10.44
N GLY A 296 -4.69 -0.15 9.90
CA GLY A 296 -5.60 -0.94 10.72
C GLY A 296 -4.87 -2.06 11.47
N PRO A 297 -5.52 -2.64 12.50
CA PRO A 297 -4.91 -3.67 13.35
C PRO A 297 -4.45 -4.89 12.54
N ILE A 298 -3.30 -5.43 12.92
CA ILE A 298 -2.62 -6.55 12.25
C ILE A 298 -3.24 -7.86 12.71
N VAL A 299 -3.66 -8.68 11.75
CA VAL A 299 -4.13 -10.05 11.95
C VAL A 299 -2.94 -10.99 12.12
N GLY A 300 -1.90 -10.83 11.31
CA GLY A 300 -0.70 -11.63 11.42
C GLY A 300 0.26 -11.42 10.27
N TYR A 301 1.40 -12.11 10.35
CA TYR A 301 2.50 -12.02 9.40
C TYR A 301 2.63 -13.32 8.63
N TYR A 302 3.09 -13.27 7.38
CA TYR A 302 3.34 -14.47 6.59
C TYR A 302 4.75 -14.48 6.01
N PRO A 303 5.76 -14.88 6.80
CA PRO A 303 7.12 -15.05 6.32
C PRO A 303 7.16 -16.03 5.15
N PHE A 304 7.95 -15.72 4.13
CA PHE A 304 8.17 -16.64 3.02
C PHE A 304 9.55 -16.44 2.42
N ASN A 305 10.09 -17.52 1.85
CA ASN A 305 11.39 -17.49 1.21
C ASN A 305 11.29 -16.99 -0.25
N TYR A 306 11.94 -15.88 -0.56
CA TYR A 306 12.04 -15.29 -1.90
C TYR A 306 13.47 -15.29 -2.48
N SER A 307 14.41 -16.02 -1.86
CA SER A 307 15.83 -16.07 -2.24
C SER A 307 16.09 -16.52 -3.69
N LYS A 308 15.12 -17.14 -4.36
CA LYS A 308 15.21 -17.57 -5.77
C LYS A 308 14.76 -16.50 -6.77
N ALA A 309 14.27 -15.35 -6.31
CA ALA A 309 13.82 -14.29 -7.19
C ALA A 309 15.00 -13.48 -7.72
N GLY A 310 15.14 -13.39 -9.04
CA GLY A 310 16.15 -12.57 -9.71
C GLY A 310 15.70 -11.15 -10.06
N SER A 311 14.46 -10.77 -9.70
CA SER A 311 13.92 -9.42 -9.92
C SER A 311 12.76 -9.11 -8.97
N ILE A 312 12.43 -7.83 -8.81
CA ILE A 312 11.27 -7.36 -8.05
C ILE A 312 9.99 -8.04 -8.56
N ASP A 313 9.87 -8.20 -9.88
CA ASP A 313 8.73 -8.86 -10.51
C ASP A 313 8.66 -10.35 -10.15
N ALA A 314 9.80 -11.04 -10.09
CA ALA A 314 9.86 -12.42 -9.63
C ALA A 314 9.43 -12.53 -8.16
N VAL A 315 9.90 -11.63 -7.29
CA VAL A 315 9.46 -11.56 -5.88
C VAL A 315 7.95 -11.33 -5.79
N ARG A 316 7.41 -10.38 -6.58
CA ARG A 316 5.98 -10.08 -6.63
C ARG A 316 5.16 -11.29 -7.08
N ASN A 317 5.64 -12.01 -8.10
CA ASN A 317 4.98 -13.22 -8.59
C ASN A 317 4.99 -14.35 -7.55
N MET A 318 6.09 -14.55 -6.83
CA MET A 318 6.17 -15.50 -5.72
C MET A 318 5.19 -15.12 -4.60
N THR A 319 5.18 -13.84 -4.21
CA THR A 319 4.27 -13.29 -3.19
C THR A 319 2.80 -13.50 -3.58
N ARG A 320 2.45 -13.20 -4.84
CA ARG A 320 1.09 -13.36 -5.38
C ARG A 320 0.65 -14.83 -5.39
N LYS A 321 1.52 -15.77 -5.78
CA LYS A 321 1.20 -17.22 -5.80
C LYS A 321 0.76 -17.74 -4.42
N LYS A 322 1.32 -17.17 -3.36
CA LYS A 322 1.04 -17.51 -1.95
C LYS A 322 -0.20 -16.81 -1.37
N MET A 323 -0.85 -15.93 -2.12
CA MET A 323 -2.00 -15.17 -1.63
C MET A 323 -3.18 -16.03 -1.14
N PRO A 324 -3.58 -17.12 -1.83
CA PRO A 324 -4.67 -17.95 -1.32
C PRO A 324 -4.38 -18.54 0.07
N GLU A 325 -3.14 -18.98 0.32
CA GLU A 325 -2.71 -19.53 1.62
C GLU A 325 -2.83 -18.47 2.72
N ARG A 326 -2.33 -17.25 2.45
CA ARG A 326 -2.43 -16.11 3.37
C ARG A 326 -3.87 -15.70 3.68
N ALA A 327 -4.73 -15.66 2.66
CA ALA A 327 -6.12 -15.32 2.82
C ALA A 327 -6.84 -16.33 3.73
N ILE A 328 -6.64 -17.63 3.48
CA ILE A 328 -7.24 -18.71 4.28
C ILE A 328 -6.73 -18.64 5.73
N ALA A 329 -5.41 -18.53 5.93
CA ALA A 329 -4.80 -18.50 7.26
C ALA A 329 -5.30 -17.30 8.08
N SER A 330 -5.35 -16.10 7.48
CA SER A 330 -5.84 -14.91 8.18
C SER A 330 -7.33 -14.96 8.50
N ILE A 331 -8.17 -15.46 7.60
CA ILE A 331 -9.61 -15.64 7.85
C ILE A 331 -9.84 -16.56 9.06
N LYS A 332 -9.10 -17.68 9.12
CA LYS A 332 -9.20 -18.64 10.23
C LYS A 332 -8.68 -18.07 11.53
N HIS A 333 -7.50 -17.46 11.51
CA HIS A 333 -6.89 -16.89 12.70
C HIS A 333 -7.77 -15.79 13.28
N ALA A 334 -8.25 -14.86 12.45
CA ALA A 334 -9.17 -13.81 12.86
C ALA A 334 -10.53 -14.32 13.37
N GLY A 335 -10.92 -15.54 12.99
CA GLY A 335 -12.15 -16.20 13.43
C GLY A 335 -12.02 -17.03 14.70
N SER A 336 -10.80 -17.23 15.22
CA SER A 336 -10.55 -18.05 16.40
C SER A 336 -11.04 -17.37 17.69
N LYS A 337 -11.45 -18.16 18.70
CA LYS A 337 -12.05 -17.62 19.93
C LYS A 337 -11.16 -16.64 20.69
N ASN A 338 -9.85 -16.86 20.67
CA ASN A 338 -8.86 -16.08 21.41
C ASN A 338 -8.10 -15.10 20.50
N PHE A 339 -8.63 -14.81 19.31
CA PHE A 339 -7.99 -13.87 18.41
C PHE A 339 -7.94 -12.47 19.02
N MET A 340 -6.73 -11.93 19.12
CA MET A 340 -6.50 -10.54 19.47
C MET A 340 -5.60 -9.93 18.38
N PRO A 341 -6.06 -8.90 17.66
CA PRO A 341 -5.24 -8.27 16.65
C PRO A 341 -4.09 -7.49 17.30
N LYS A 342 -2.92 -7.51 16.67
CA LYS A 342 -1.78 -6.66 17.07
C LYS A 342 -2.05 -5.22 16.64
N GLU A 343 -1.78 -4.25 17.50
CA GLU A 343 -1.91 -2.84 17.15
C GLU A 343 -0.92 -2.44 16.04
N ASN A 344 -1.37 -1.60 15.10
CA ASN A 344 -0.55 -1.03 14.05
C ASN A 344 -0.23 0.43 14.40
N THR A 345 0.71 0.62 15.32
CA THR A 345 1.01 1.93 15.91
C THR A 345 1.38 2.98 14.85
N PRO A 346 0.70 4.15 14.79
CA PRO A 346 0.96 5.18 13.77
C PRO A 346 2.42 5.65 13.71
N GLY A 347 3.06 5.86 14.85
CA GLY A 347 4.46 6.34 14.94
C GLY A 347 5.51 5.34 14.45
N ALA A 348 5.19 4.05 14.45
CA ALA A 348 6.12 2.96 14.17
C ALA A 348 6.39 2.72 12.67
N GLY A 349 5.84 3.55 11.79
CA GLY A 349 6.10 3.45 10.36
C GLY A 349 5.69 4.69 9.59
N VAL A 350 6.03 4.68 8.30
CA VAL A 350 5.77 5.81 7.39
C VAL A 350 5.10 5.33 6.11
N THR A 351 4.45 6.26 5.41
CA THR A 351 3.84 5.98 4.12
C THR A 351 4.86 6.13 3.01
N PHE A 352 4.99 5.08 2.21
CA PHE A 352 5.78 5.02 1.01
C PHE A 352 4.91 5.12 -0.25
N TYR A 353 5.51 5.66 -1.30
CA TYR A 353 4.86 5.90 -2.58
C TYR A 353 5.34 4.93 -3.64
N GLU A 354 4.75 5.00 -4.83
CA GLU A 354 5.25 4.25 -5.98
C GLU A 354 6.72 4.61 -6.25
N MET A 355 7.56 3.58 -6.21
CA MET A 355 9.00 3.70 -6.43
C MET A 355 9.32 4.06 -7.88
N HIS A 356 10.28 4.95 -8.08
CA HIS A 356 10.78 5.38 -9.38
C HIS A 356 11.51 4.23 -10.10
N PRO A 357 11.35 4.06 -11.43
CA PRO A 357 12.01 2.99 -12.19
C PRO A 357 13.53 2.93 -12.04
N TRP A 358 14.19 4.08 -11.85
CA TRP A 358 15.63 4.15 -11.61
C TRP A 358 16.03 3.38 -10.33
N LEU A 359 15.28 3.54 -9.24
CA LEU A 359 15.50 2.79 -8.00
C LEU A 359 15.17 1.30 -8.16
N CYS A 360 14.12 0.97 -8.91
CA CYS A 360 13.81 -0.42 -9.25
C CYS A 360 14.98 -1.08 -10.02
N LYS A 361 15.57 -0.37 -10.98
CA LYS A 361 16.73 -0.84 -11.74
C LYS A 361 17.95 -1.05 -10.84
N HIS A 362 18.18 -0.18 -9.86
CA HIS A 362 19.22 -0.38 -8.84
C HIS A 362 19.01 -1.72 -8.10
N ILE A 363 17.81 -1.96 -7.58
CA ILE A 363 17.47 -3.21 -6.88
C ILE A 363 17.69 -4.43 -7.77
N ASP A 364 17.11 -4.43 -8.98
CA ASP A 364 17.20 -5.58 -9.89
C ASP A 364 18.64 -5.87 -10.31
N SER A 365 19.46 -4.83 -10.53
CA SER A 365 20.83 -4.99 -11.04
C SER A 365 21.90 -5.20 -9.98
N ARG A 366 21.68 -4.74 -8.74
CA ARG A 366 22.67 -4.75 -7.66
C ARG A 366 22.28 -5.64 -6.48
N LEU A 367 20.99 -5.75 -6.16
CA LEU A 367 20.51 -6.43 -4.95
C LEU A 367 19.94 -7.81 -5.22
N LEU A 368 19.31 -8.02 -6.37
CA LEU A 368 18.69 -9.29 -6.75
C LEU A 368 19.44 -10.06 -7.85
N LYS A 369 20.32 -9.40 -8.60
CA LYS A 369 21.18 -10.06 -9.59
C LYS A 369 22.22 -10.88 -8.84
N LYS A 370 22.13 -12.20 -8.98
CA LYS A 370 23.12 -13.15 -8.45
C LYS A 370 24.33 -13.26 -9.35
#